data_AF-A0AAD6XTS0-F1
#
_entry.id   AF-A0AAD6XTS0-F1
#
_cell.length_a   1.000
_cell.length_b   1.000
_cell.length_c   1.000
_cell.angle_alpha   90.00
_cell.angle_beta   90.00
_cell.angle_gamma   90.00
#
_symmetry.space_group_name_H-M   'P 1'
#
loop_
_entity.id
_entity.type
_entity.pdbx_description
1 polymer ?
#
loop_
_entity_poly.entity_id
_entity_poly.type
_entity_poly.pdbx_seq_one_letter_code
_entity_poly.pdbx_strand_id
1 'polypeptide(L)'
;MAKSTRSKVKRSFRASKRETGIYAATEAARLNRLHAKLSAVASRADPVDAEGMEEAEDLPESMQVDAEGSKKISTHGPRGSRREEWRTSKGLAARPSPTGMNRQGGVAARRKAGRSKRRR
;
A
#
# COMPACT_ATOMS: atom_id res chain seq x y z
N MET A 1 2.06 -17.10 -45.25
CA MET A 1 1.92 -17.52 -43.83
C MET A 1 1.37 -16.38 -42.99
N ALA A 2 0.35 -16.62 -42.17
CA ALA A 2 -0.14 -15.63 -41.20
C ALA A 2 0.89 -15.39 -40.09
N LYS A 3 0.88 -14.19 -39.48
CA LYS A 3 1.78 -13.84 -38.38
C LYS A 3 1.21 -14.37 -37.05
N SER A 4 2.06 -14.99 -36.22
CA SER A 4 1.70 -15.42 -34.86
C SER A 4 1.30 -14.25 -33.95
N THR A 5 0.46 -14.52 -32.95
CA THR A 5 0.05 -13.58 -31.89
C THR A 5 1.23 -13.03 -31.10
N ARG A 6 2.29 -13.83 -30.93
CA ARG A 6 3.52 -13.46 -30.19
C ARG A 6 4.59 -12.86 -31.10
N SER A 7 4.32 -12.70 -32.39
CA SER A 7 5.28 -12.12 -33.33
C SER A 7 5.65 -10.69 -32.93
N LYS A 8 6.95 -10.35 -33.03
CA LYS A 8 7.47 -9.04 -32.62
C LYS A 8 6.78 -7.89 -33.36
N VAL A 9 6.57 -8.05 -34.67
CA VAL A 9 5.90 -7.06 -35.52
C VAL A 9 4.45 -6.80 -35.07
N LYS A 10 3.67 -7.84 -34.75
CA LYS A 10 2.29 -7.63 -34.28
C LYS A 10 2.25 -7.06 -32.86
N ARG A 11 3.20 -7.44 -32.00
CA ARG A 11 3.32 -6.91 -30.64
C ARG A 11 3.69 -5.43 -30.62
N SER A 12 4.69 -5.00 -31.40
CA SER A 12 5.09 -3.58 -31.46
C SER A 12 3.94 -2.72 -31.96
N PHE A 13 3.26 -3.14 -33.03
CA PHE A 13 2.09 -2.43 -33.54
C PHE A 13 0.95 -2.32 -32.51
N ARG A 14 0.72 -3.38 -31.71
CA ARG A 14 -0.25 -3.32 -30.60
C ARG A 14 0.20 -2.39 -29.48
N ALA A 15 1.51 -2.32 -29.19
CA ALA A 15 2.04 -1.38 -28.20
C ALA A 15 1.80 0.07 -28.66
N SER A 16 2.20 0.43 -29.89
CA SER A 16 1.95 1.76 -30.45
C SER A 16 0.47 2.14 -30.43
N LYS A 17 -0.44 1.20 -30.76
CA LYS A 17 -1.89 1.47 -30.65
C LYS A 17 -2.37 1.77 -29.23
N ARG A 18 -1.76 1.16 -28.21
CA ARG A 18 -2.12 1.42 -26.81
C ARG A 18 -1.59 2.75 -26.30
N GLU A 19 -0.43 3.18 -26.80
CA GLU A 19 0.25 4.39 -26.32
C GLU A 19 -0.17 5.65 -27.09
N THR A 20 -0.21 5.60 -28.42
CA THR A 20 -0.46 6.77 -29.27
C THR A 20 -1.83 6.76 -29.93
N GLY A 21 -2.60 5.68 -29.73
CA GLY A 21 -3.91 5.51 -30.34
C GLY A 21 -5.08 5.93 -29.43
N ILE A 22 -6.29 5.76 -29.94
CA ILE A 22 -7.56 6.05 -29.25
C ILE A 22 -7.67 5.30 -27.91
N TYR A 23 -7.04 4.13 -27.78
CA TYR A 23 -7.02 3.36 -26.53
C TYR A 23 -6.39 4.13 -25.36
N ALA A 24 -5.36 4.93 -25.61
CA ALA A 24 -4.75 5.75 -24.56
C ALA A 24 -5.74 6.79 -24.02
N ALA A 25 -6.42 7.50 -24.93
CA ALA A 25 -7.39 8.54 -24.57
C ALA A 25 -8.59 7.97 -23.80
N THR A 26 -9.11 6.81 -24.20
CA THR A 26 -10.25 6.19 -23.52
C THR A 26 -9.88 5.67 -22.13
N GLU A 27 -8.69 5.10 -21.97
CA GLU A 27 -8.20 4.69 -20.65
C GLU A 27 -7.93 5.89 -19.74
N ALA A 28 -7.30 6.94 -20.24
CA ALA A 28 -7.09 8.18 -19.48
C ALA A 28 -8.42 8.79 -19.01
N ALA A 29 -9.43 8.86 -19.88
CA ALA A 29 -10.76 9.34 -19.50
C ALA A 29 -11.41 8.48 -18.42
N ARG A 30 -11.28 7.14 -18.50
CA ARG A 30 -11.79 6.23 -17.46
C ARG A 30 -11.07 6.44 -16.13
N LEU A 31 -9.73 6.58 -16.14
CA LEU A 31 -8.94 6.84 -14.94
C LEU A 31 -9.33 8.17 -14.29
N ASN A 32 -9.50 9.23 -15.08
CA ASN A 32 -9.92 10.54 -14.58
C ASN A 32 -11.32 10.48 -13.94
N ARG A 33 -12.27 9.75 -14.53
CA ARG A 33 -13.59 9.54 -13.92
C ARG A 33 -13.50 8.80 -12.59
N LEU A 34 -12.68 7.76 -12.50
CA LEU A 34 -12.47 7.04 -11.25
C LEU A 34 -11.81 7.92 -10.19
N HIS A 35 -10.81 8.70 -10.58
CA HIS A 35 -10.15 9.64 -9.68
C HIS A 35 -11.15 10.68 -9.14
N ALA A 36 -11.98 11.28 -10.00
CA ALA A 36 -13.00 12.24 -9.60
C ALA A 36 -14.02 11.64 -8.60
N LYS A 37 -14.43 10.38 -8.82
CA LYS A 37 -15.32 9.66 -7.88
C LYS A 37 -14.64 9.41 -6.54
N LEU A 38 -13.39 8.94 -6.56
CA LEU A 38 -12.64 8.67 -5.34
C LEU A 38 -12.32 9.95 -4.57
N SER A 39 -12.01 11.05 -5.25
CA SER A 39 -11.79 12.35 -4.59
C SER A 39 -13.08 12.87 -3.96
N ALA A 40 -14.23 12.72 -4.61
CA ALA A 40 -15.53 13.11 -4.04
C ALA A 40 -15.90 12.27 -2.80
N VAL A 41 -15.63 10.97 -2.81
CA VAL A 41 -15.83 10.10 -1.64
C VAL A 41 -14.86 10.47 -0.52
N ALA A 42 -13.59 10.75 -0.84
CA ALA A 42 -12.59 11.14 0.13
C ALA A 42 -12.92 12.49 0.79
N SER A 43 -13.35 13.49 0.02
CA SER A 43 -13.77 14.79 0.57
C SER A 43 -15.06 14.70 1.38
N ARG A 44 -15.95 13.76 1.06
CA ARG A 44 -17.16 13.48 1.86
C ARG A 44 -16.84 12.81 3.19
N ALA A 45 -15.67 12.19 3.33
CA ALA A 45 -15.24 11.48 4.53
C ALA A 45 -14.56 12.39 5.58
N ASP A 46 -14.40 13.68 5.30
CA ASP A 46 -14.01 14.68 6.29
C ASP A 46 -15.26 15.10 7.09
N PRO A 47 -15.31 14.87 8.43
CA PRO A 47 -16.52 15.07 9.21
C PRO A 47 -16.53 16.47 9.84
N VAL A 48 -16.57 17.53 9.04
CA VAL A 48 -16.96 18.87 9.50
C VAL A 48 -17.52 19.64 8.31
N ASP A 49 -18.79 20.05 8.39
CA ASP A 49 -19.51 20.95 7.47
C ASP A 49 -20.01 20.40 6.12
N ALA A 50 -21.22 19.82 6.13
CA ALA A 50 -22.16 19.94 5.01
C ALA A 50 -23.60 19.80 5.52
N GLU A 51 -24.04 20.77 6.31
CA GLU A 51 -25.46 21.08 6.48
C GLU A 51 -26.04 21.43 5.10
N GLY A 52 -27.05 20.67 4.65
CA GLY A 52 -27.95 21.06 3.56
C GLY A 52 -27.50 20.76 2.13
N MET A 53 -27.72 19.54 1.66
CA MET A 53 -28.17 19.32 0.27
C MET A 53 -28.99 18.03 0.23
N GLU A 54 -30.31 18.18 0.27
CA GLU A 54 -31.27 17.11 0.01
C GLU A 54 -31.13 16.64 -1.45
N GLU A 55 -30.65 15.41 -1.65
CA GLU A 55 -31.12 14.55 -2.74
C GLU A 55 -30.86 13.10 -2.33
N ALA A 56 -31.87 12.54 -1.66
CA ALA A 56 -31.91 11.15 -1.27
C ALA A 56 -32.47 10.32 -2.43
N GLU A 57 -31.62 9.58 -3.14
CA GLU A 57 -32.04 8.34 -3.80
C GLU A 57 -30.98 7.24 -3.63
N ASP A 58 -31.36 6.28 -2.78
CA ASP A 58 -31.08 4.84 -2.82
C ASP A 58 -29.63 4.34 -2.62
N LEU A 59 -29.27 4.16 -1.34
CA LEU A 59 -28.15 3.32 -0.89
C LEU A 59 -28.65 2.38 0.22
N PRO A 60 -28.48 1.05 0.12
CA PRO A 60 -29.03 0.11 1.10
C PRO A 60 -28.36 0.26 2.48
N GLU A 61 -29.21 0.44 3.48
CA GLU A 61 -28.97 0.73 4.91
C GLU A 61 -28.24 -0.38 5.71
N SER A 62 -27.53 -1.29 5.03
CA SER A 62 -26.93 -2.49 5.65
C SER A 62 -25.46 -2.33 6.09
N MET A 63 -24.90 -1.12 6.07
CA MET A 63 -23.50 -0.86 6.44
C MET A 63 -23.31 0.29 7.43
N GLN A 64 -24.22 0.46 8.40
CA GLN A 64 -23.98 1.34 9.54
C GLN A 64 -23.02 0.63 10.51
N VAL A 65 -21.72 0.88 10.32
CA VAL A 65 -20.66 0.50 11.26
C VAL A 65 -20.64 1.56 12.36
N ASP A 66 -20.82 1.14 13.62
CA ASP A 66 -20.84 2.00 14.80
C ASP A 66 -19.73 3.06 14.77
N ALA A 67 -20.13 4.33 14.62
CA ALA A 67 -19.25 5.48 14.45
C ALA A 67 -18.67 5.98 15.79
N GLU A 68 -18.15 5.08 16.62
CA GLU A 68 -17.22 5.48 17.67
C GLU A 68 -15.87 5.74 17.01
N GLY A 69 -15.51 7.02 16.87
CA GLY A 69 -14.31 7.49 16.18
C GLY A 69 -13.09 6.62 16.46
N SER A 70 -12.70 5.81 15.47
CA SER A 70 -11.60 4.87 15.61
C SER A 70 -10.34 5.65 16.00
N LYS A 71 -9.91 5.51 17.27
CA LYS A 71 -8.62 6.06 17.72
C LYS A 71 -7.57 5.56 16.74
N LYS A 72 -6.82 6.46 16.09
CA LYS A 72 -5.75 6.10 15.17
C LYS A 72 -4.77 5.19 15.90
N ILE A 73 -4.91 3.88 15.72
CA ILE A 73 -3.99 2.89 16.27
C ILE A 73 -2.66 3.13 15.54
N SER A 74 -1.66 3.62 16.28
CA SER A 74 -0.30 3.75 15.74
C SER A 74 0.20 2.35 15.39
N THR A 75 0.12 2.01 14.11
CA THR A 75 0.69 0.77 13.55
C THR A 75 2.22 0.78 13.54
N HIS A 76 2.82 1.88 14.00
CA HIS A 76 4.26 2.12 14.13
C HIS A 76 4.79 2.00 15.56
N GLY A 77 3.97 1.57 16.54
CA GLY A 77 4.49 1.15 17.83
C GLY A 77 5.60 0.10 17.66
N PRO A 78 6.64 0.08 18.53
CA PRO A 78 7.73 -0.86 18.40
C PRO A 78 7.15 -2.28 18.40
N ARG A 79 7.16 -2.92 17.23
CA ARG A 79 6.80 -4.33 17.08
C ARG A 79 7.92 -5.13 17.73
N GLY A 80 7.83 -5.27 19.06
CA GLY A 80 8.75 -6.04 19.87
C GLY A 80 8.97 -7.39 19.20
N SER A 81 10.21 -7.89 19.21
CA SER A 81 10.39 -9.26 18.76
C SER A 81 9.81 -10.19 19.82
N ARG A 82 9.16 -11.30 19.42
CA ARG A 82 8.70 -12.36 20.35
C ARG A 82 9.78 -12.79 21.36
N ARG A 83 11.06 -12.68 20.98
CA ARG A 83 12.21 -12.98 21.84
C ARG A 83 12.49 -11.89 22.88
N GLU A 84 12.18 -10.63 22.59
CA GLU A 84 12.28 -9.52 23.54
C GLU A 84 11.14 -9.61 24.56
N GLU A 85 9.91 -9.89 24.11
CA GLU A 85 8.75 -10.13 24.98
C GLU A 85 8.99 -11.30 25.96
N TRP A 86 9.52 -12.43 25.46
CA TRP A 86 9.89 -13.57 26.32
C TRP A 86 11.02 -13.24 27.31
N ARG A 87 11.95 -12.35 26.95
CA ARG A 87 13.02 -11.94 27.88
C ARG A 87 12.47 -11.03 28.97
N THR A 88 11.65 -10.06 28.60
CA THR A 88 10.96 -9.18 29.55
C THR A 88 10.08 -9.98 30.52
N SER A 89 9.33 -10.97 30.03
CA SER A 89 8.51 -11.84 30.90
C SER A 89 9.34 -12.77 31.80
N LYS A 90 10.61 -13.02 31.45
CA LYS A 90 11.57 -13.78 32.27
C LYS A 90 12.48 -12.88 33.10
N GLY A 91 12.23 -11.57 33.16
CA GLY A 91 13.06 -10.62 33.92
C GLY A 91 14.48 -10.45 33.38
N LEU A 92 14.73 -10.89 32.14
CA LEU A 92 16.04 -10.81 31.50
C LEU A 92 16.19 -9.48 30.76
N ALA A 93 17.36 -8.85 30.88
CA ALA A 93 17.69 -7.61 30.17
C ALA A 93 17.48 -7.74 28.65
N ALA A 94 17.16 -6.63 27.96
CA ALA A 94 17.05 -6.62 26.50
C ALA A 94 18.35 -7.15 25.85
N ARG A 95 18.23 -7.78 24.67
CA ARG A 95 19.43 -8.25 23.97
C ARG A 95 20.25 -7.02 23.56
N PRO A 96 21.55 -6.93 23.89
CA PRO A 96 22.38 -5.81 23.44
C PRO A 96 22.35 -5.75 21.91
N SER A 97 22.19 -4.55 21.37
CA SER A 97 22.43 -4.33 19.95
C SER A 97 23.90 -4.65 19.66
N PRO A 98 24.22 -5.35 18.55
CA PRO A 98 25.61 -5.49 18.16
C PRO A 98 26.15 -4.09 17.83
N THR A 99 27.00 -3.58 18.71
CA THR A 99 27.79 -2.37 18.52
C THR A 99 29.24 -2.78 18.26
N GLY A 100 29.89 -2.14 17.29
CA GLY A 100 31.29 -2.41 16.94
C GLY A 100 31.52 -2.94 15.52
N MET A 101 32.77 -3.28 15.24
CA MET A 101 33.25 -3.77 13.95
C MET A 101 33.24 -5.31 13.94
N ASN A 102 32.86 -5.94 12.82
CA ASN A 102 33.06 -7.37 12.62
C ASN A 102 34.56 -7.68 12.43
N ARG A 103 34.95 -8.96 12.47
CA ARG A 103 36.36 -9.39 12.25
C ARG A 103 36.92 -8.98 10.88
N GLN A 104 36.08 -8.55 9.95
CA GLN A 104 36.42 -8.09 8.60
C GLN A 104 36.44 -6.55 8.48
N GLY A 105 36.39 -5.81 9.60
CA GLY A 105 36.52 -4.35 9.59
C GLY A 105 35.26 -3.58 9.16
N GLY A 106 34.11 -4.23 8.96
CA GLY A 106 32.84 -3.57 8.67
C GLY A 106 31.93 -3.42 9.89
N VAL A 107 30.97 -2.48 9.86
CA VAL A 107 29.97 -2.31 10.93
C VAL A 107 29.27 -3.65 11.19
N ALA A 108 29.20 -4.07 12.46
CA ALA A 108 28.60 -5.33 12.88
C ALA A 108 27.08 -5.35 12.60
N ALA A 109 26.72 -5.70 11.37
CA ALA A 109 25.33 -5.83 10.97
C ALA A 109 24.68 -7.02 11.71
N ARG A 110 23.42 -6.83 12.15
CA ARG A 110 22.59 -7.91 12.73
C ARG A 110 22.37 -9.10 11.78
N ARG A 111 22.71 -8.99 10.49
CA ARG A 111 22.55 -10.02 9.47
C ARG A 111 23.83 -10.10 8.61
N LYS A 112 24.18 -11.31 8.17
CA LYS A 112 25.27 -11.56 7.22
C LYS A 112 24.98 -10.85 5.89
N ALA A 113 25.98 -10.18 5.32
CA ALA A 113 25.88 -9.55 4.00
C ALA A 113 25.37 -10.57 2.96
N GLY A 114 24.48 -10.12 2.06
CA GLY A 114 23.92 -10.95 0.99
C GLY A 114 22.65 -11.76 1.36
N ARG A 115 22.18 -11.74 2.62
CA ARG A 115 20.92 -12.41 2.99
C ARG A 115 19.73 -11.46 2.84
N SER A 116 18.83 -11.77 1.91
CA SER A 116 17.64 -10.95 1.68
C SER A 116 16.82 -10.75 2.96
N LYS A 117 16.27 -9.54 3.13
CA LYS A 117 15.35 -9.24 4.22
C LYS A 117 14.10 -10.11 4.01
N ARG A 118 14.00 -11.24 4.69
CA ARG A 118 12.72 -11.98 4.78
C ARG A 118 11.69 -11.00 5.30
N ARG A 119 10.79 -10.58 4.41
CA ARG A 119 9.61 -9.79 4.75
C ARG A 119 8.80 -10.66 5.72
N ARG A 120 8.61 -10.17 6.93
CA ARG A 120 7.59 -10.66 7.84
C ARG A 120 6.50 -9.60 7.81
#